data_AF-A0A1E5P421-F1
#
_entry.id   AF-A0A1E5P421-F1
#
_cell.length_a   1.000
_cell.length_b   1.000
_cell.length_c   1.000
_cell.angle_alpha   90.00
_cell.angle_beta   90.00
_cell.angle_gamma   90.00
#
_symmetry.space_group_name_H-M   'P 1'
#
loop_
_entity.id
_entity.type
_entity.pdbx_description
1 polymer ?
#
loop_
_entity_poly.entity_id
_entity_poly.type
_entity_poly.pdbx_seq_one_letter_code
_entity_poly.pdbx_strand_id
1 'polypeptide(L)'
;MSENLGTIWVCTNCMMHHANGECGCCHDDCNHEGYEPLSAIEAPAHVAMGMATEEHSEDCQVRTTGEWTDNEECDCDRNTYSTSQCEGCGSYLHGERHAMTLFGG
;
A
#
# COMPACT_ATOMS: atom_id res chain seq x y z
N MET A 1 -6.76 5.36 -19.78
CA MET A 1 -5.80 5.85 -18.78
C MET A 1 -6.34 5.37 -17.47
N SER A 2 -5.56 4.65 -16.67
CA SER A 2 -6.02 4.15 -15.37
C SER A 2 -6.39 5.33 -14.47
N GLU A 3 -7.58 5.29 -13.87
CA GLU A 3 -8.07 6.34 -12.96
C GLU A 3 -7.45 6.15 -11.57
N ASN A 4 -6.90 7.20 -10.95
CA ASN A 4 -6.44 7.13 -9.55
C ASN A 4 -7.66 7.06 -8.62
N LEU A 5 -7.80 5.96 -7.88
CA LEU A 5 -8.88 5.73 -6.93
C LEU A 5 -8.51 6.14 -5.49
N GLY A 6 -7.24 6.50 -5.26
CA GLY A 6 -6.72 7.01 -3.98
C GLY A 6 -5.71 6.08 -3.31
N THR A 7 -5.22 6.51 -2.15
CA THR A 7 -4.28 5.75 -1.32
C THR A 7 -4.99 4.73 -0.44
N ILE A 8 -4.42 3.51 -0.38
CA ILE A 8 -4.73 2.48 0.60
C ILE A 8 -3.52 2.22 1.51
N TRP A 9 -3.78 1.77 2.73
CA TRP A 9 -2.82 1.50 3.79
C TRP A 9 -2.76 0.00 4.06
N VAL A 10 -1.66 -0.61 3.65
CA VAL A 10 -1.48 -2.06 3.70
C VAL A 10 -0.41 -2.45 4.71
N CYS A 11 -0.48 -3.67 5.25
CA CYS A 11 0.57 -4.18 6.13
C CYS A 11 1.87 -4.47 5.35
N THR A 12 2.98 -4.59 6.08
CA THR A 12 4.29 -4.94 5.50
C THR A 12 4.24 -6.22 4.67
N ASN A 13 3.43 -7.21 5.04
CA ASN A 13 3.30 -8.45 4.26
C ASN A 13 2.67 -8.20 2.88
N CYS A 14 1.62 -7.37 2.81
CA CYS A 14 1.01 -6.97 1.53
C CYS A 14 2.00 -6.21 0.65
N MET A 15 2.76 -5.30 1.28
CA MET A 15 3.79 -4.53 0.60
C MET A 15 4.90 -5.38 0.02
N MET A 16 5.50 -6.26 0.83
CA MET A 16 6.60 -7.13 0.39
C MET A 16 6.14 -8.15 -0.66
N HIS A 17 4.95 -8.73 -0.49
CA HIS A 17 4.40 -9.67 -1.47
C HIS A 17 4.21 -9.01 -2.85
N HIS A 18 3.68 -7.78 -2.88
CA HIS A 18 3.56 -7.02 -4.13
C HIS A 18 4.93 -6.66 -4.72
N ALA A 19 5.87 -6.19 -3.90
CA ALA A 19 7.22 -5.82 -4.34
C ALA A 19 8.00 -7.01 -4.91
N ASN A 20 7.80 -8.20 -4.36
CA ASN A 20 8.41 -9.43 -4.85
C ASN A 20 7.75 -9.98 -6.13
N GLY A 21 6.62 -9.41 -6.56
CA GLY A 21 5.81 -9.96 -7.64
C GLY A 21 5.23 -11.34 -7.29
N GLU A 22 5.15 -11.66 -6.00
CA GLU A 22 4.52 -12.90 -5.54
C GLU A 22 3.03 -12.83 -5.89
N CYS A 23 2.50 -13.92 -6.44
CA CYS A 23 1.10 -14.08 -6.77
C CYS A 23 0.60 -15.38 -6.15
N GLY A 24 -0.05 -15.26 -4.98
CA GLY A 24 -0.67 -16.37 -4.26
C GLY A 24 0.28 -17.03 -3.25
N CYS A 25 -0.29 -17.27 -2.06
CA CYS A 25 0.19 -18.18 -1.01
C CYS A 25 1.62 -17.92 -0.49
N CYS A 26 1.74 -17.25 0.66
CA CYS A 26 3.03 -17.05 1.33
C CYS A 26 3.70 -18.34 1.85
N HIS A 27 3.05 -19.51 1.82
CA HIS A 27 3.61 -20.80 2.26
C HIS A 27 2.93 -22.01 1.60
N ASP A 28 3.66 -23.14 1.50
CA ASP A 28 3.20 -24.43 0.95
C ASP A 28 2.03 -25.09 1.73
N ASP A 29 1.70 -24.58 2.92
CA ASP A 29 0.59 -25.07 3.77
C ASP A 29 -0.57 -24.07 3.77
N CYS A 30 -1.32 -24.05 2.65
CA CYS A 30 -2.49 -23.19 2.48
C CYS A 30 -3.68 -23.63 3.33
N ASN A 31 -3.79 -23.09 4.55
CA ASN A 31 -5.06 -23.05 5.29
C ASN A 31 -5.66 -21.63 5.13
N HIS A 32 -6.34 -21.41 4.01
CA HIS A 32 -6.93 -20.12 3.61
C HIS A 32 -8.22 -19.78 4.37
N GLU A 33 -8.10 -19.41 5.65
CA GLU A 33 -9.13 -18.61 6.32
C GLU A 33 -8.77 -17.12 6.22
N GLY A 34 -8.88 -16.54 5.02
CA GLY A 34 -9.27 -15.13 4.84
C GLY A 34 -8.21 -14.01 4.93
N TYR A 35 -6.91 -14.27 4.78
CA TYR A 35 -5.88 -13.21 4.93
C TYR A 35 -4.73 -13.28 3.91
N GLU A 36 -5.00 -13.64 2.66
CA GLU A 36 -3.97 -13.58 1.61
C GLU A 36 -3.54 -12.13 1.32
N PRO A 37 -2.25 -11.84 1.08
CA PRO A 37 -1.78 -10.50 0.72
C PRO A 37 -2.55 -9.92 -0.46
N LEU A 38 -3.01 -8.67 -0.32
CA LEU A 38 -3.80 -7.96 -1.33
C LEU A 38 -5.14 -8.63 -1.74
N SER A 39 -5.57 -9.69 -1.05
CA SER A 39 -6.81 -10.42 -1.42
C SER A 39 -8.11 -9.62 -1.25
N ALA A 40 -8.09 -8.50 -0.52
CA ALA A 40 -9.23 -7.60 -0.41
C ALA A 40 -9.36 -6.65 -1.61
N ILE A 41 -8.37 -6.62 -2.51
CA ILE A 41 -8.39 -5.79 -3.71
C ILE A 41 -8.95 -6.60 -4.87
N GLU A 42 -10.15 -6.24 -5.31
CA GLU A 42 -10.85 -6.92 -6.40
C GLU A 42 -10.59 -6.27 -7.76
N ALA A 43 -10.60 -7.08 -8.82
CA ALA A 43 -10.57 -6.58 -10.19
C ALA A 43 -11.79 -5.67 -10.46
N PRO A 44 -11.65 -4.62 -11.30
CA PRO A 44 -10.51 -4.32 -12.17
C PRO A 44 -9.42 -3.46 -11.52
N ALA A 45 -9.45 -3.27 -10.19
CA ALA A 45 -8.48 -2.41 -9.53
C ALA A 45 -7.09 -3.04 -9.51
N HIS A 46 -6.07 -2.19 -9.61
CA HIS A 46 -4.65 -2.57 -9.50
C HIS A 46 -3.93 -1.59 -8.58
N VAL A 47 -2.82 -2.02 -7.98
CA VAL A 47 -2.04 -1.20 -7.05
C VAL A 47 -0.65 -0.90 -7.60
N ALA A 48 -0.12 0.25 -7.21
CA ALA A 48 1.29 0.57 -7.30
C ALA A 48 1.83 0.92 -5.91
N MET A 49 3.12 0.64 -5.70
CA MET A 49 3.85 1.03 -4.51
C MET A 49 3.89 2.55 -4.35
N GLY A 50 3.70 3.02 -3.11
CA GLY A 50 3.82 4.42 -2.75
C GLY A 50 2.50 5.20 -2.84
N MET A 51 2.55 6.42 -2.33
CA MET A 51 1.44 7.37 -2.29
C MET A 51 1.43 8.24 -3.55
N ALA A 52 0.24 8.61 -4.04
CA ALA A 52 0.13 9.56 -5.14
C ALA A 52 0.68 10.94 -4.71
N THR A 53 1.33 11.68 -5.64
CA THR A 53 1.94 12.99 -5.34
C THR A 53 0.99 13.97 -4.67
N GLU A 54 -0.29 13.95 -5.08
CA GLU A 54 -1.34 14.83 -4.56
C GLU A 54 -1.83 14.47 -3.14
N GLU A 55 -1.58 13.25 -2.68
CA GLU A 55 -2.02 12.76 -1.36
C GLU A 55 -0.97 12.93 -0.26
N HIS A 56 0.25 13.33 -0.62
CA HIS A 56 1.26 13.73 0.34
C HIS A 56 0.79 14.93 1.18
N SER A 57 1.36 15.13 2.37
CA SER A 57 1.04 16.28 3.22
C SER A 57 1.25 17.60 2.45
N GLU A 58 0.49 18.65 2.78
CA GLU A 58 0.54 19.94 2.08
C GLU A 58 1.91 20.62 2.16
N ASP A 59 2.65 20.34 3.22
CA ASP A 59 4.02 20.81 3.47
C ASP A 59 5.09 19.83 2.95
N CYS A 60 4.69 18.70 2.38
CA CYS A 60 5.63 17.75 1.81
C CYS A 60 6.25 18.32 0.53
N GLN A 61 7.58 18.24 0.42
CA GLN A 61 8.29 18.65 -0.78
C GLN A 61 7.81 17.90 -2.03
N VAL A 62 7.58 16.58 -1.91
CA VAL A 62 7.10 15.75 -3.02
C VAL A 62 5.78 16.30 -3.57
N ARG A 63 4.86 16.75 -2.71
CA ARG A 63 3.61 17.39 -3.17
C ARG A 63 3.85 18.72 -3.86
N THR A 64 4.73 19.54 -3.30
CA THR A 64 4.91 20.94 -3.72
C THR A 64 5.78 21.07 -4.97
N THR A 65 6.79 20.23 -5.15
CA THR A 65 7.73 20.29 -6.27
C THR A 65 7.62 19.10 -7.22
N GLY A 66 7.01 17.99 -6.80
CA GLY A 66 6.99 16.74 -7.56
C GLY A 66 8.33 16.00 -7.54
N GLU A 67 9.32 16.48 -6.77
CA GLU A 67 10.67 15.93 -6.74
C GLU A 67 10.99 15.35 -5.36
N TRP A 68 11.56 14.14 -5.38
CA TRP A 68 12.32 13.62 -4.25
C TRP A 68 13.68 14.31 -4.26
N THR A 69 14.04 15.00 -3.17
CA THR A 69 15.41 15.49 -3.01
C THR A 69 16.20 14.49 -2.17
N ASP A 70 17.44 14.21 -2.58
CA ASP A 70 18.32 13.25 -1.91
C ASP A 70 18.64 13.60 -0.43
N ASN A 71 18.20 14.77 0.06
CA ASN A 71 18.54 15.29 1.38
C ASN A 71 17.39 15.25 2.39
N GLU A 72 16.17 14.86 2.00
CA GLU A 72 15.01 14.78 2.89
C GLU A 72 14.30 13.43 2.72
N GLU A 73 14.29 12.60 3.76
CA GLU A 73 13.50 11.37 3.76
C GLU A 73 12.01 11.74 3.85
N CYS A 74 11.26 11.47 2.78
CA CYS A 74 9.82 11.61 2.77
C CYS A 74 9.16 10.32 3.29
N ASP A 75 8.75 10.31 4.57
CA ASP A 75 8.07 9.17 5.23
C ASP A 75 6.53 9.26 5.15
N CYS A 76 6.00 10.04 4.18
CA CYS A 76 4.55 10.24 4.03
C CYS A 76 3.80 8.94 3.66
N ASP A 77 4.49 7.98 3.07
CA ASP A 77 3.96 6.68 2.67
C ASP A 77 4.04 5.63 3.80
N ARG A 78 4.52 6.01 5.00
CA ARG A 78 4.64 5.10 6.14
C ARG A 78 3.84 5.59 7.34
N ASN A 79 3.09 4.66 7.91
CA ASN A 79 2.49 4.83 9.23
C ASN A 79 3.11 3.79 10.18
N THR A 80 4.00 4.27 11.04
CA THR A 80 4.83 3.44 11.93
C THR A 80 4.01 2.63 12.94
N TYR A 81 2.79 3.05 13.27
CA TYR A 81 1.86 2.26 14.08
C TYR A 81 0.40 2.63 13.80
N SER A 82 -0.35 1.66 13.28
CA SER A 82 -1.77 1.78 13.02
C SER A 82 -2.56 0.66 13.71
N THR A 83 -3.70 1.03 14.28
CA THR A 83 -4.73 0.09 14.75
C THR A 83 -5.79 -0.19 13.70
N SER A 84 -5.70 0.45 12.53
CA SER A 84 -6.65 0.27 11.44
C SER A 84 -6.50 -1.11 10.79
N GLN A 85 -7.61 -1.65 10.31
CA GLN A 85 -7.62 -2.84 9.48
C GLN A 85 -6.73 -2.62 8.24
N CYS A 86 -5.96 -3.64 7.85
CA CYS A 86 -5.18 -3.64 6.62
C CYS A 86 -6.13 -3.62 5.41
N GLU A 87 -6.01 -2.61 4.55
CA GLU A 87 -6.89 -2.47 3.37
C GLU A 87 -6.54 -3.45 2.25
N GLY A 88 -5.34 -4.04 2.29
CA GLY A 88 -4.90 -5.05 1.33
C GLY A 88 -5.43 -6.45 1.62
N CYS A 89 -5.37 -6.91 2.88
CA CYS A 89 -5.75 -8.30 3.24
C CYS A 89 -6.88 -8.40 4.27
N GLY A 90 -7.46 -7.29 4.71
CA GLY A 90 -8.53 -7.29 5.72
C GLY A 90 -8.10 -7.67 7.14
N SER A 91 -6.80 -7.86 7.40
CA SER A 91 -6.31 -8.22 8.75
C SER A 91 -6.48 -7.09 9.75
N TYR A 92 -6.98 -7.40 10.96
CA TYR A 92 -7.10 -6.46 12.09
C TYR A 92 -5.84 -6.34 12.94
N LEU A 93 -4.75 -7.03 12.57
CA LEU A 93 -3.51 -6.98 13.35
C LEU A 93 -2.91 -5.57 13.30
N HIS A 94 -2.72 -4.97 14.46
CA HIS A 94 -2.08 -3.66 14.57
C HIS A 94 -0.60 -3.75 14.16
N GLY A 95 -0.04 -2.63 13.73
CA GLY A 95 1.37 -2.52 13.38
C GLY A 95 1.59 -1.49 12.30
N GLU A 96 2.73 -1.59 11.65
CA GLU A 96 3.10 -0.70 10.56
C GLU A 96 2.15 -0.83 9.36
N ARG A 97 1.92 0.30 8.69
CA ARG A 97 1.21 0.38 7.41
C ARG A 97 1.99 1.19 6.40
N HIS A 98 1.80 0.82 5.14
CA HIS A 98 2.46 1.40 3.99
C HIS A 98 1.42 1.84 2.97
N ALA A 99 1.62 3.01 2.39
CA ALA A 99 0.76 3.53 1.34
C ALA A 99 1.00 2.77 0.02
N MET A 100 -0.10 2.43 -0.63
CA MET A 100 -0.15 2.02 -2.04
C MET A 100 -1.20 2.86 -2.74
N THR A 101 -0.96 3.19 -4.00
CA THR A 101 -1.93 3.90 -4.84
C THR A 101 -2.79 2.89 -5.57
N LEU A 102 -4.11 3.01 -5.43
CA LEU A 102 -5.08 2.17 -6.11
C LEU A 102 -5.52 2.82 -7.43
N PHE A 103 -5.59 2.02 -8.49
CA PHE A 103 -5.98 2.47 -9.82
C PHE A 103 -7.12 1.63 -10.39
N GLY A 104 -8.10 2.30 -11.02
CA GLY A 104 -9.17 1.67 -11.78
C GLY A 104 -8.76 1.34 -13.21
N GLY A 105 -9.39 0.29 -13.77
CA GLY A 105 -9.25 -0.12 -15.17
C GLY A 105 -10.16 0.62 -16.14
#